data_AF-A0A1F8U7X2-F1
#
_entry.id   AF-A0A1F8U7X2-F1
#
_cell.length_a   1.000
_cell.length_b   1.000
_cell.length_c   1.000
_cell.angle_alpha   90.00
_cell.angle_beta   90.00
_cell.angle_gamma   90.00
#
_symmetry.space_group_name_H-M   'P 1'
#
loop_
_entity.id
_entity.type
_entity.pdbx_description
1 polymer ?
#
loop_
_entity_poly.entity_id
_entity_poly.type
_entity_poly.pdbx_seq_one_letter_code
_entity_poly.pdbx_strand_id
1 'polypeptide(L)'
;MDRRLNLLKELLLETMESDRLLEYSIIEIEKLSEEYYQYAFTECQEEIQEEINKYIKNNIRINDINNEITTKVNLWYDFMKDPGEMSKLTFPVLYFFRKRKLDKLLKKLNDEISSITIENRFVKEKLTLLEHQLEIKAIQKIKEDKNYLDYERLLQKKELLAAELGYLLATIPGMCPASIDSSGINELYEKLLKLQVA
;
A
#
# COMPACT_ATOMS: atom_id res chain seq x y z
N MET A 1 0.67 43.46 35.93
CA MET A 1 0.74 43.15 34.48
C MET A 1 1.96 42.31 34.16
N ASP A 2 3.14 42.62 34.71
CA ASP A 2 4.40 41.92 34.40
C ASP A 2 4.38 40.40 34.59
N ARG A 3 3.76 39.87 35.66
CA ARG A 3 3.62 38.42 35.86
C ARG A 3 2.86 37.72 34.73
N ARG A 4 1.84 38.37 34.16
CA ARG A 4 1.04 37.81 33.06
C ARG A 4 1.79 37.88 31.73
N LEU A 5 2.52 38.97 31.49
CA LEU A 5 3.38 39.13 30.32
C LEU A 5 4.54 38.12 30.33
N ASN A 6 5.13 37.85 31.50
CA ASN A 6 6.18 36.84 31.64
C ASN A 6 5.64 35.42 31.41
N LEU A 7 4.49 35.06 31.99
CA LEU A 7 3.84 33.77 31.75
C LEU A 7 3.51 33.57 30.26
N LEU A 8 3.03 34.62 29.58
CA LEU A 8 2.73 34.57 28.16
C LEU A 8 3.99 34.34 27.30
N LYS A 9 5.12 34.96 27.67
CA LYS A 9 6.42 34.73 27.01
C LYS A 9 6.92 33.32 27.22
N GLU A 10 6.81 32.79 28.43
CA GLU A 10 7.19 31.40 28.76
C GLU A 10 6.39 30.41 27.91
N LEU A 11 5.06 30.59 27.84
CA LEU A 11 4.19 29.72 27.03
C LEU A 11 4.47 29.84 25.52
N LEU A 12 4.79 31.03 25.02
CA LEU A 12 5.18 31.21 23.61
C LEU A 12 6.50 30.51 23.29
N LEU A 13 7.50 30.64 24.16
CA LEU A 13 8.78 29.93 24.03
C LEU A 13 8.59 28.41 24.07
N GLU A 14 7.77 27.93 24.99
CA GLU A 14 7.46 26.50 25.12
C GLU A 14 6.70 25.96 23.89
N THR A 15 5.84 26.78 23.29
CA THR A 15 5.15 26.43 22.03
C THR A 15 6.12 26.36 20.86
N MET A 16 7.05 27.32 20.73
CA MET A 16 8.09 27.30 19.70
C MET A 16 9.02 26.10 19.83
N GLU A 17 9.39 25.73 21.07
CA GLU A 17 10.18 24.53 21.33
C GLU A 17 9.40 23.25 20.97
N SER A 18 8.11 23.20 21.31
CA SER A 18 7.24 22.08 20.94
C SER A 18 7.13 21.92 19.41
N ASP A 19 7.04 23.03 18.66
CA ASP A 19 7.00 23.00 17.19
C ASP A 19 8.30 22.43 16.60
N ARG A 20 9.45 22.85 17.11
CA ARG A 20 10.76 22.32 16.67
C ARG A 20 10.89 20.83 16.97
N LEU A 21 10.43 20.39 18.14
CA LEU A 21 10.46 18.98 18.52
C LEU A 21 9.52 18.13 17.66
N LEU A 22 8.33 18.66 17.31
CA LEU A 22 7.40 18.00 16.38
C LEU A 22 8.02 17.81 14.99
N GLU A 23 8.67 18.84 14.45
CA GLU A 23 9.38 18.75 13.16
C GLU A 23 10.47 17.67 13.18
N TYR A 24 11.26 17.61 14.26
CA TYR A 24 12.30 16.60 14.42
C TYR A 24 11.71 15.18 14.53
N SER A 25 10.63 15.02 15.30
CA SER A 25 9.94 13.73 15.44
C SER A 25 9.38 13.22 14.12
N ILE A 26 8.84 14.09 13.25
CA ILE A 26 8.37 13.69 11.92
C ILE A 26 9.52 13.12 11.08
N ILE A 27 10.68 13.78 11.08
CA ILE A 27 11.86 13.33 10.32
C ILE A 27 12.34 11.96 10.82
N GLU A 28 12.34 11.73 12.13
CA GLU A 28 12.74 10.43 12.69
C GLU A 28 11.73 9.33 12.38
N ILE A 29 10.42 9.62 12.45
CA ILE A 29 9.37 8.67 12.06
C ILE A 29 9.49 8.32 10.57
N GLU A 30 9.74 9.31 9.70
CA GLU A 30 9.93 9.10 8.27
C GLU A 30 11.13 8.18 7.99
N LYS A 31 12.27 8.41 8.64
CA LYS A 31 13.46 7.54 8.49
C LYS A 31 13.16 6.10 8.90
N LEU A 32 12.45 5.90 10.00
CA LEU A 32 12.15 4.56 10.52
C LEU A 32 11.01 3.87 9.74
N SER A 33 10.18 4.63 9.03
CA SER A 33 9.04 4.09 8.27
C SER A 33 9.47 3.03 7.25
N GLU A 34 10.58 3.25 6.55
CA GLU A 34 11.13 2.31 5.57
C GLU A 34 11.55 0.99 6.23
N GLU A 35 12.16 1.06 7.42
CA GLU A 35 12.53 -0.12 8.19
C GLU A 35 11.29 -0.92 8.61
N TYR A 36 10.23 -0.26 9.07
CA TYR A 36 8.98 -0.95 9.44
C TYR A 36 8.31 -1.64 8.27
N TYR A 37 8.29 -1.01 7.09
CA TYR A 37 7.82 -1.67 5.86
C TYR A 37 8.66 -2.91 5.54
N GLN A 38 9.99 -2.81 5.66
CA GLN A 38 10.89 -3.92 5.40
C GLN A 38 10.69 -5.07 6.40
N TYR A 39 10.47 -4.77 7.68
CA TYR A 39 10.14 -5.78 8.69
C TYR A 39 8.82 -6.47 8.38
N ALA A 40 7.77 -5.69 8.09
CA ALA A 40 6.46 -6.24 7.72
C ALA A 40 6.55 -7.14 6.48
N PHE A 41 7.32 -6.70 5.47
CA PHE A 41 7.56 -7.47 4.25
C PHE A 41 8.28 -8.79 4.54
N THR A 42 9.34 -8.75 5.36
CA THR A 42 10.12 -9.97 5.71
C THR A 42 9.24 -11.01 6.39
N GLU A 43 8.29 -10.60 7.24
CA GLU A 43 7.35 -11.52 7.90
C GLU A 43 6.38 -12.21 6.93
N CYS A 44 6.05 -11.59 5.80
CA CYS A 44 5.10 -12.14 4.81
C CYS A 44 5.80 -12.63 3.53
N GLN A 45 7.13 -12.57 3.47
CA GLN A 45 7.91 -12.82 2.26
C GLN A 45 7.69 -14.23 1.71
N GLU A 46 7.66 -15.23 2.59
CA GLU A 46 7.44 -16.63 2.19
C GLU A 46 6.08 -16.80 1.50
N GLU A 47 5.02 -16.26 2.10
CA GLU A 47 3.66 -16.38 1.55
C GLU A 47 3.51 -15.64 0.21
N ILE A 48 4.09 -14.44 0.09
CA ILE A 48 4.13 -13.70 -1.19
C ILE A 48 4.85 -14.53 -2.25
N GLN A 49 6.00 -15.12 -1.89
CA GLN A 49 6.79 -15.91 -2.83
C GLN A 49 6.07 -17.19 -3.26
N GLU A 50 5.34 -17.84 -2.36
CA GLU A 50 4.51 -19.01 -2.69
C GLU A 50 3.44 -18.68 -3.73
N GLU A 51 2.72 -17.56 -3.55
CA GLU A 51 1.68 -17.12 -4.50
C GLU A 51 2.28 -16.73 -5.86
N ILE A 52 3.43 -16.05 -5.87
CA ILE A 52 4.17 -15.75 -7.11
C ILE A 52 4.58 -17.06 -7.82
N ASN A 53 5.14 -18.01 -7.09
CA ASN A 53 5.56 -19.30 -7.64
C ASN A 53 4.38 -20.06 -8.24
N LYS A 54 3.22 -20.02 -7.57
CA LYS A 54 1.96 -20.61 -8.07
C LYS A 54 1.51 -19.95 -9.36
N TYR A 55 1.54 -18.62 -9.43
CA TYR A 55 1.21 -17.87 -10.66
C TYR A 55 2.14 -18.24 -11.83
N ILE A 56 3.45 -18.33 -11.58
CA ILE A 56 4.43 -18.71 -12.60
C ILE A 56 4.15 -20.13 -13.09
N LYS A 57 3.97 -21.09 -12.18
CA LYS A 57 3.66 -22.48 -12.51
C LYS A 57 2.39 -22.60 -13.35
N ASN A 58 1.36 -21.83 -13.03
CA ASN A 58 0.11 -21.80 -13.78
C ASN A 58 0.31 -21.27 -15.22
N ASN A 59 1.11 -20.23 -15.41
CA ASN A 59 1.43 -19.73 -16.75
C ASN A 59 2.24 -20.74 -17.58
N ILE A 60 3.19 -21.43 -16.97
CA ILE A 60 3.93 -22.52 -17.62
C ILE A 60 2.95 -23.62 -18.05
N ARG A 61 2.03 -24.02 -17.17
CA ARG A 61 1.03 -25.04 -17.48
C ARG A 61 0.11 -24.64 -18.64
N ILE A 62 -0.34 -23.38 -18.70
CA ILE A 62 -1.13 -22.87 -19.83
C ILE A 62 -0.33 -22.97 -21.14
N ASN A 63 0.94 -22.60 -21.13
CA ASN A 63 1.81 -22.74 -22.31
C ASN A 63 1.97 -24.19 -22.75
N ASP A 64 2.15 -25.13 -21.81
CA ASP A 64 2.23 -26.56 -22.12
C ASP A 64 0.93 -27.06 -22.76
N ILE A 65 -0.23 -26.63 -22.25
CA ILE A 65 -1.53 -26.98 -22.83
C ILE A 65 -1.65 -26.40 -24.25
N ASN A 66 -1.24 -25.16 -24.47
CA ASN A 66 -1.26 -24.53 -25.80
C ASN A 66 -0.36 -25.28 -26.80
N ASN A 67 0.81 -25.75 -26.36
CA ASN A 67 1.70 -26.59 -27.16
C ASN A 67 1.06 -27.94 -27.47
N GLU A 68 0.36 -28.55 -26.51
CA GLU A 68 -0.39 -29.79 -26.72
C GLU A 68 -1.51 -29.59 -27.75
N ILE A 69 -2.33 -28.54 -27.60
CA ILE A 69 -3.39 -28.17 -28.56
C ILE A 69 -2.81 -28.04 -29.96
N THR A 70 -1.74 -27.25 -30.11
CA THR A 70 -1.07 -27.01 -31.40
C THR A 70 -0.63 -28.32 -32.04
N THR A 71 0.01 -29.19 -31.25
CA THR A 71 0.46 -30.50 -31.71
C THR A 71 -0.70 -31.37 -32.19
N LYS A 72 -1.81 -31.42 -31.45
CA LYS A 72 -2.98 -32.23 -31.79
C LYS A 72 -3.72 -31.70 -33.02
N VAL A 73 -3.78 -30.38 -33.18
CA VAL A 73 -4.35 -29.74 -34.38
C VAL A 73 -3.49 -30.02 -35.61
N ASN A 74 -2.16 -29.95 -35.49
CA ASN A 74 -1.25 -30.29 -36.59
C ASN A 74 -1.39 -31.76 -37.01
N LEU A 75 -1.44 -32.70 -36.06
CA LEU A 75 -1.67 -34.12 -36.37
C LEU A 75 -3.01 -34.36 -37.08
N TRP A 76 -4.05 -33.61 -36.70
CA TRP A 76 -5.33 -33.66 -37.39
C TRP A 76 -5.24 -33.09 -38.82
N TYR A 77 -4.55 -31.97 -38.97
CA TYR A 77 -4.31 -31.34 -40.27
C TYR A 77 -3.53 -32.25 -41.22
N ASP A 78 -2.50 -32.94 -40.72
CA ASP A 78 -1.70 -33.89 -41.49
C ASP A 78 -2.55 -35.08 -41.94
N PHE A 79 -3.37 -35.65 -41.03
CA PHE A 79 -4.35 -36.68 -41.40
C PHE A 79 -5.34 -36.18 -42.48
N MET A 80 -5.77 -34.93 -42.38
CA MET A 80 -6.66 -34.28 -43.33
C MET A 80 -5.99 -33.90 -44.65
N LYS A 81 -4.69 -34.11 -44.80
CA LYS A 81 -3.95 -33.83 -46.03
C LYS A 81 -3.33 -35.07 -46.66
N ASP A 82 -3.35 -36.20 -45.97
CA ASP A 82 -2.80 -37.46 -46.46
C ASP A 82 -3.68 -38.05 -47.58
N PRO A 83 -3.22 -38.04 -48.86
CA PRO A 83 -3.99 -38.58 -49.98
C PRO A 83 -4.16 -40.10 -49.88
N GLY A 84 -3.22 -40.78 -49.23
CA GLY A 84 -3.26 -42.22 -49.00
C GLY A 84 -4.33 -42.61 -47.97
N GLU A 85 -4.60 -41.76 -46.98
CA GLU A 85 -5.73 -41.96 -46.06
C GLU A 85 -7.07 -41.61 -46.71
N MET A 86 -7.15 -40.49 -47.44
CA MET A 86 -8.41 -40.05 -48.08
C MET A 86 -8.98 -41.04 -49.09
N SER A 87 -8.11 -41.76 -49.80
CA SER A 87 -8.52 -42.73 -50.81
C SER A 87 -9.08 -44.04 -50.22
N LYS A 88 -8.97 -44.26 -48.90
CA LYS A 88 -9.48 -45.45 -48.22
C LYS A 88 -10.99 -45.37 -48.02
N LEU A 89 -11.70 -46.48 -48.28
CA LEU A 89 -13.15 -46.62 -48.00
C LEU A 89 -13.51 -46.38 -46.51
N THR A 90 -12.57 -46.61 -45.60
CA THR A 90 -12.75 -46.41 -44.15
C THR A 90 -12.60 -44.95 -43.72
N PHE A 91 -12.16 -44.06 -44.62
CA PHE A 91 -11.86 -42.66 -44.31
C PHE A 91 -13.04 -41.90 -43.68
N PRO A 92 -14.29 -41.96 -44.19
CA PRO A 92 -15.40 -41.21 -43.59
C PRO A 92 -15.66 -41.60 -42.13
N VAL A 93 -15.52 -42.88 -41.80
CA VAL A 93 -15.68 -43.41 -40.45
C VAL A 93 -14.54 -42.93 -39.56
N LEU A 94 -13.29 -43.09 -40.01
CA LEU A 94 -12.09 -42.65 -39.28
C LEU A 94 -12.10 -41.13 -39.05
N TYR A 95 -12.48 -40.36 -40.06
CA TYR A 95 -12.66 -38.91 -39.98
C TYR A 95 -13.61 -38.54 -38.84
N PHE A 96 -14.81 -39.14 -38.82
CA PHE A 96 -15.82 -38.83 -37.81
C PHE A 96 -15.33 -39.10 -36.39
N PHE A 97 -14.72 -40.27 -36.17
CA PHE A 97 -14.21 -40.63 -34.84
C PHE A 97 -13.02 -39.77 -34.41
N ARG A 98 -12.06 -39.52 -35.30
CA ARG A 98 -10.89 -38.68 -35.00
C ARG A 98 -11.29 -37.22 -34.74
N LYS A 99 -12.19 -36.65 -35.55
CA LYS A 99 -12.75 -35.31 -35.34
C LYS A 99 -13.43 -35.21 -33.98
N ARG A 100 -14.35 -36.13 -33.69
CA ARG A 100 -15.06 -36.15 -32.40
C ARG A 100 -14.11 -36.31 -31.21
N LYS A 101 -13.03 -37.08 -31.36
CA LYS A 101 -12.00 -37.24 -30.33
C LYS A 101 -11.19 -35.96 -30.14
N LEU A 102 -10.83 -35.28 -31.23
CA LEU A 102 -10.14 -33.99 -31.19
C LEU A 102 -11.01 -32.93 -30.53
N ASP A 103 -12.27 -32.78 -30.93
CA ASP A 103 -13.19 -31.79 -30.36
C ASP A 103 -13.36 -31.98 -28.84
N LYS A 104 -13.50 -33.25 -28.39
CA LYS A 104 -13.56 -33.57 -26.96
C LYS A 104 -12.26 -33.22 -26.23
N LEU A 105 -11.11 -33.49 -26.83
CA LEU A 105 -9.81 -33.18 -26.25
C LEU A 105 -9.62 -31.66 -26.15
N LEU A 106 -9.88 -30.92 -27.22
CA LEU A 106 -9.78 -29.46 -27.26
C LEU A 106 -10.70 -28.82 -26.22
N LYS A 107 -11.93 -29.33 -26.09
CA LYS A 107 -12.84 -28.87 -25.03
C LYS A 107 -12.23 -29.08 -23.64
N LYS A 108 -11.73 -30.29 -23.35
CA LYS A 108 -11.11 -30.60 -22.06
C LYS A 108 -9.91 -29.69 -21.76
N LEU A 109 -9.04 -29.47 -22.74
CA LEU A 109 -7.86 -28.62 -22.58
C LEU A 109 -8.23 -27.14 -22.39
N ASN A 110 -9.26 -26.65 -23.09
CA ASN A 110 -9.79 -25.30 -22.89
C ASN A 110 -10.47 -25.13 -21.52
N ASP A 111 -11.19 -26.15 -21.04
CA ASP A 111 -11.79 -26.15 -19.71
C ASP A 111 -10.67 -26.10 -18.63
N GLU A 112 -9.55 -26.80 -18.85
CA GLU A 112 -8.37 -26.75 -17.98
C GLU A 112 -7.71 -25.35 -18.00
N ILE A 113 -7.51 -24.73 -19.17
CA ILE A 113 -7.02 -23.34 -19.27
C ILE A 113 -7.95 -22.38 -18.52
N SER A 114 -9.26 -22.55 -18.66
CA SER A 114 -10.26 -21.71 -18.00
C SER A 114 -10.16 -21.86 -16.47
N SER A 115 -10.00 -23.08 -15.96
CA SER A 115 -9.78 -23.33 -14.53
C SER A 115 -8.51 -22.64 -14.03
N ILE A 116 -7.38 -22.80 -14.72
CA ILE A 116 -6.11 -22.18 -14.35
C ILE A 116 -6.20 -20.65 -14.42
N THR A 117 -6.95 -20.11 -15.37
CA THR A 117 -7.18 -18.66 -15.50
C THR A 117 -7.96 -18.12 -14.31
N ILE A 118 -8.97 -18.85 -13.83
CA ILE A 118 -9.71 -18.51 -12.62
C ILE A 118 -8.79 -18.59 -11.40
N GLU A 119 -7.97 -19.64 -11.28
CA GLU A 119 -6.98 -19.73 -10.20
C GLU A 119 -6.01 -18.54 -10.21
N ASN A 120 -5.51 -18.14 -11.37
CA ASN A 120 -4.64 -16.98 -11.52
C ASN A 120 -5.31 -15.67 -11.08
N ARG A 121 -6.62 -15.54 -11.27
CA ARG A 121 -7.38 -14.40 -10.74
C ARG A 121 -7.37 -14.42 -9.22
N PHE A 122 -7.63 -15.56 -8.58
CA PHE A 122 -7.58 -15.68 -7.12
C PHE A 122 -6.18 -15.41 -6.56
N VAL A 123 -5.13 -15.86 -7.23
CA VAL A 123 -3.74 -15.55 -6.84
C VAL A 123 -3.49 -14.04 -6.86
N LYS A 124 -3.94 -13.34 -7.90
CA LYS A 124 -3.83 -11.87 -7.96
C LYS A 124 -4.60 -11.18 -6.84
N GLU A 125 -5.84 -11.59 -6.60
CA GLU A 125 -6.66 -11.05 -5.51
C GLU A 125 -6.00 -11.29 -4.14
N LYS A 126 -5.39 -12.46 -3.93
CA LYS A 126 -4.64 -12.76 -2.70
C LYS A 126 -3.38 -11.92 -2.56
N LEU A 127 -2.62 -11.69 -3.63
CA LEU A 127 -1.45 -10.81 -3.60
C LEU A 127 -1.83 -9.36 -3.24
N THR A 128 -2.92 -8.84 -3.81
CA THR A 128 -3.44 -7.51 -3.43
C THR A 128 -3.88 -7.46 -1.97
N LEU A 129 -4.48 -8.53 -1.45
CA LEU A 129 -4.83 -8.62 -0.03
C LEU A 129 -3.59 -8.60 0.86
N LEU A 130 -2.55 -9.35 0.49
CA LEU A 130 -1.27 -9.39 1.22
C LEU A 130 -0.59 -8.01 1.23
N GLU A 131 -0.60 -7.31 0.11
CA GLU A 131 -0.09 -5.93 0.01
C GLU A 131 -0.80 -5.01 1.00
N HIS A 132 -2.13 -5.04 1.05
CA HIS A 132 -2.89 -4.22 1.99
C HIS A 132 -2.64 -4.63 3.46
N GLN A 133 -2.47 -5.92 3.75
CA GLN A 133 -2.13 -6.40 5.08
C GLN A 133 -0.73 -5.93 5.52
N LEU A 134 0.23 -5.86 4.60
CA LEU A 134 1.57 -5.32 4.87
C LEU A 134 1.51 -3.84 5.25
N GLU A 135 0.75 -3.04 4.52
CA GLU A 135 0.53 -1.62 4.85
C GLU A 135 -0.05 -1.47 6.27
N ILE A 136 -1.10 -2.24 6.59
CA ILE A 136 -1.73 -2.20 7.91
C ILE A 136 -0.72 -2.59 9.00
N LYS A 137 0.04 -3.66 8.80
CA LYS A 137 1.05 -4.13 9.77
C LYS A 137 2.15 -3.09 9.97
N ALA A 138 2.65 -2.48 8.90
CA ALA A 138 3.66 -1.43 8.97
C ALA A 138 3.14 -0.22 9.75
N ILE A 139 1.92 0.24 9.46
CA ILE A 139 1.28 1.34 10.18
C ILE A 139 1.08 1.00 11.66
N GLN A 140 0.65 -0.22 11.99
CA GLN A 140 0.50 -0.65 13.38
C GLN A 140 1.82 -0.61 14.13
N LYS A 141 2.91 -1.12 13.53
CA LYS A 141 4.24 -1.05 14.15
C LYS A 141 4.74 0.39 14.31
N ILE A 142 4.50 1.27 13.33
CA ILE A 142 4.81 2.70 13.46
C ILE A 142 4.06 3.31 14.66
N LYS A 143 2.77 2.99 14.81
CA LYS A 143 1.94 3.53 15.91
C LYS A 143 2.33 3.04 17.29
N GLU A 144 2.84 1.82 17.39
CA GLU A 144 3.34 1.24 18.63
C GLU A 144 4.76 1.73 18.97
N ASP A 145 5.46 2.34 18.02
CA ASP A 145 6.81 2.83 18.23
C ASP A 145 6.85 4.03 19.19
N LYS A 146 7.91 4.08 19.99
CA LYS A 146 8.10 5.14 20.98
C LYS A 146 8.17 6.53 20.33
N ASN A 147 8.76 6.67 19.15
CA ASN A 147 8.87 7.97 18.48
C ASN A 147 7.50 8.51 18.06
N TYR A 148 6.60 7.62 17.61
CA TYR A 148 5.23 8.00 17.29
C TYR A 148 4.42 8.37 18.54
N LEU A 149 4.57 7.60 19.62
CA LEU A 149 3.93 7.92 20.90
C LEU A 149 4.42 9.26 21.48
N ASP A 150 5.72 9.54 21.36
CA ASP A 150 6.30 10.82 21.79
C ASP A 150 5.85 11.97 20.89
N TYR A 151 5.68 11.74 19.58
CA TYR A 151 5.04 12.69 18.66
C TYR A 151 3.58 13.01 19.06
N GLU A 152 2.76 11.99 19.36
CA GLU A 152 1.37 12.22 19.81
C GLU A 152 1.31 13.03 21.11
N ARG A 153 2.22 12.74 22.06
CA ARG A 153 2.33 13.52 23.30
C ARG A 153 2.70 14.98 23.05
N LEU A 154 3.64 15.23 22.13
CA LEU A 154 4.01 16.60 21.74
C LEU A 154 2.85 17.32 21.06
N LEU A 155 2.06 16.62 20.26
CA LEU A 155 0.88 17.19 19.60
C LEU A 155 -0.18 17.61 20.64
N GLN A 156 -0.48 16.73 21.60
CA GLN A 156 -1.39 17.04 22.71
C GLN A 156 -0.88 18.21 23.57
N LYS A 157 0.43 18.25 23.85
CA LYS A 157 1.06 19.35 24.57
C LYS A 157 0.89 20.67 23.82
N LYS A 158 1.11 20.68 22.50
CA LYS A 158 0.91 21.86 21.65
C LYS A 158 -0.54 22.35 21.67
N GLU A 159 -1.51 21.44 21.61
CA GLU A 159 -2.94 21.81 21.68
C GLU A 159 -3.28 22.47 23.04
N LEU A 160 -2.76 21.93 24.14
CA LEU A 160 -2.92 22.52 25.47
C LEU A 160 -2.29 23.91 25.56
N LEU A 161 -1.05 24.06 25.08
CA LEU A 161 -0.36 25.36 25.05
C LEU A 161 -1.12 26.39 24.19
N ALA A 162 -1.64 25.99 23.03
CA ALA A 162 -2.44 26.86 22.18
C ALA A 162 -3.73 27.32 22.87
N ALA A 163 -4.40 26.43 23.62
CA ALA A 163 -5.58 26.78 24.40
C ALA A 163 -5.25 27.76 25.55
N GLU A 164 -4.16 27.53 26.28
CA GLU A 164 -3.69 28.42 27.35
C GLU A 164 -3.28 29.80 26.82
N LEU A 165 -2.56 29.84 25.70
CA LEU A 165 -2.22 31.08 24.99
C LEU A 165 -3.48 31.81 24.55
N GLY A 166 -4.46 31.11 23.96
CA GLY A 166 -5.75 31.70 23.56
C GLY A 166 -6.48 32.34 24.75
N TYR A 167 -6.50 31.65 25.89
CA TYR A 167 -7.14 32.17 27.11
C TYR A 167 -6.42 33.43 27.65
N LEU A 168 -5.09 33.41 27.71
CA LEU A 168 -4.32 34.54 28.23
C LEU A 168 -4.35 35.75 27.29
N LEU A 169 -4.25 35.54 25.97
CA LEU A 169 -4.30 36.61 24.97
C LEU A 169 -5.65 37.34 24.98
N ALA A 170 -6.76 36.61 25.17
CA ALA A 170 -8.09 37.20 25.31
C ALA A 170 -8.22 38.12 26.53
N THR A 171 -7.36 37.97 27.54
CA THR A 171 -7.36 38.80 28.75
C THR A 171 -6.50 40.07 28.64
N ILE A 172 -5.77 40.25 27.54
CA ILE A 172 -4.91 41.42 27.30
C ILE A 172 -5.54 42.31 26.21
N PRO A 173 -5.95 43.55 26.54
CA PRO A 173 -6.54 44.47 25.57
C PRO A 173 -5.61 44.73 24.39
N GLY A 174 -6.10 44.56 23.16
CA GLY A 174 -5.34 44.82 21.93
C GLY A 174 -4.38 43.70 21.48
N MET A 175 -4.37 42.55 22.17
CA MET A 175 -3.50 41.40 21.85
C MET A 175 -4.26 40.13 21.44
N CYS A 176 -5.46 40.25 20.89
CA CYS A 176 -6.20 39.09 20.40
C CYS A 176 -5.85 38.83 18.91
N PRO A 177 -5.01 37.83 18.57
CA PRO A 177 -4.78 37.46 17.18
C PRO A 177 -6.02 36.78 16.57
N ALA A 178 -6.16 36.85 15.24
CA ALA A 178 -7.23 36.18 14.50
C ALA A 178 -6.97 34.67 14.33
N SER A 179 -5.71 34.23 14.37
CA SER A 179 -5.27 32.83 14.41
C SER A 179 -3.94 32.71 15.18
N ILE A 180 -3.77 31.63 15.95
CA ILE A 180 -2.48 31.28 16.57
C ILE A 180 -1.85 30.21 15.69
N ASP A 181 -1.05 30.64 14.71
CA ASP A 181 -0.19 29.79 13.89
C ASP A 181 1.29 30.10 14.19
N SER A 182 2.22 29.25 13.71
CA SER A 182 3.66 29.37 14.03
C SER A 182 4.27 30.71 13.59
N SER A 183 3.76 31.31 12.52
CA SER A 183 4.09 32.68 12.10
C SER A 183 3.56 33.74 13.07
N GLY A 184 2.31 33.60 13.51
CA GLY A 184 1.66 34.48 14.47
C GLY A 184 2.28 34.44 15.87
N ILE A 185 2.80 33.28 16.29
CA ILE A 185 3.49 33.08 17.58
C ILE A 185 4.77 33.93 17.65
N ASN A 186 5.58 33.93 16.60
CA ASN A 186 6.80 34.75 16.51
C ASN A 186 6.48 36.25 16.52
N GLU A 187 5.46 36.68 15.76
CA GLU A 187 5.03 38.09 15.74
C GLU A 187 4.46 38.57 17.09
N LEU A 188 3.74 37.70 17.80
CA LEU A 188 3.23 37.96 19.15
C LEU A 188 4.36 38.09 20.17
N TYR A 189 5.36 37.22 20.10
CA TYR A 189 6.54 37.28 20.96
C TYR A 189 7.33 38.58 20.78
N GLU A 190 7.53 39.01 19.53
CA GLU A 190 8.18 40.30 19.20
C GLU A 190 7.37 41.52 19.68
N LYS A 191 6.04 41.48 19.57
CA LYS A 191 5.15 42.54 20.12
C LYS A 191 5.23 42.62 21.64
N LEU A 192 5.33 41.50 22.33
CA LEU A 192 5.47 41.43 23.79
C LEU A 192 6.83 41.92 24.30
N LEU A 193 7.89 41.73 23.51
CA LEU A 193 9.21 42.31 23.81
C LEU A 193 9.16 43.84 23.76
N LYS A 194 8.46 44.42 22.78
CA LYS A 194 8.34 45.88 22.62
C LYS A 194 7.51 46.56 23.71
N LEU A 195 6.49 45.88 24.26
CA LEU A 195 5.62 46.41 25.33
C LEU A 195 6.26 46.43 26.72
N GLN A 196 7.40 45.76 26.94
CA GLN A 196 8.17 45.85 28.19
C GLN A 196 9.22 46.97 28.17
N VAL A 197 9.48 47.58 27.01
CA VAL A 197 10.45 48.66 26.80
C VAL A 197 9.78 50.04 26.82
N ALA A 198 8.45 50.09 26.80
CA ALA A 198 7.61 51.29 26.91
C ALA A 198 7.08 51.45 28.34
#